data_AF-A0A954UNH0-F1
#
_entry.id   AF-A0A954UNH0-F1
#
_cell.length_a   1.000
_cell.length_b   1.000
_cell.length_c   1.000
_cell.angle_alpha   90.00
_cell.angle_beta   90.00
_cell.angle_gamma   90.00
#
_symmetry.space_group_name_H-M   'P 1'
#
loop_
_entity.id
_entity.type
_entity.pdbx_description
1 polymer ?
#
loop_
_entity_poly.entity_id
_entity_poly.type
_entity_poly.pdbx_seq_one_letter_code
_entity_poly.pdbx_strand_id
1 'polypeptide(L)'
;SHRRRQLVADLADTFLFTRTHDVWECTLPNGHYRVTLCIGDAGHEQLGQNVTLEGQPLCRHVDTEAGAFLERQADIRLTDKRLTLEIGLPGGDTNTCLNWILIEELP
;
A
#
# COMPACT_ATOMS: atom_id res chain seq x y z
N SER A 1 -13.02 22.94 4.37
CA SER A 1 -11.88 23.17 5.27
C SER A 1 -10.62 22.96 4.45
N HIS A 2 -9.94 24.05 4.07
CA HIS A 2 -8.74 24.02 3.22
C HIS A 2 -7.54 23.65 4.10
N ARG A 3 -6.81 22.58 3.78
CA ARG A 3 -5.49 22.31 4.39
C ARG A 3 -4.42 22.31 3.32
N ARG A 4 -3.38 23.09 3.60
CA ARG A 4 -2.25 23.46 2.74
C ARG A 4 -1.22 22.33 2.81
N ARG A 5 -0.95 21.70 1.66
CA ARG A 5 -0.03 20.56 1.50
C ARG A 5 1.37 21.10 1.18
N GLN A 6 2.35 20.89 2.06
CA GLN A 6 3.76 21.15 1.78
C GLN A 6 4.52 19.82 1.71
N LEU A 7 5.06 19.56 0.53
CA LEU A 7 5.56 18.27 0.10
C LEU A 7 6.71 17.77 0.99
N VAL A 8 6.67 16.45 1.23
CA VAL A 8 7.72 15.53 1.73
C VAL A 8 7.57 15.05 3.19
N ALA A 9 6.77 15.69 4.05
CA ALA A 9 6.28 15.07 5.32
C ALA A 9 4.79 14.66 5.26
N ASP A 10 4.05 15.22 4.29
CA ASP A 10 2.59 15.11 4.15
C ASP A 10 2.08 13.85 3.40
N LEU A 11 2.94 12.89 3.07
CA LEU A 11 2.52 11.69 2.31
C LEU A 11 1.78 10.64 3.15
N ALA A 12 1.70 10.83 4.47
CA ALA A 12 1.17 9.86 5.44
C ALA A 12 -0.22 10.23 6.00
N ASP A 13 -0.92 11.22 5.44
CA ASP A 13 -2.25 11.65 5.92
C ASP A 13 -3.41 10.80 5.32
N THR A 14 -3.10 9.55 4.92
CA THR A 14 -3.92 8.52 4.24
C THR A 14 -4.47 8.91 2.85
N PHE A 15 -4.08 8.16 1.81
CA PHE A 15 -4.45 8.44 0.41
C PHE A 15 -5.52 7.50 -0.16
N LEU A 16 -5.53 6.22 0.25
CA LEU A 16 -6.52 5.23 -0.18
C LEU A 16 -6.92 4.35 1.01
N PHE A 17 -8.22 4.27 1.26
CA PHE A 17 -8.82 3.54 2.37
C PHE A 17 -9.80 2.50 1.82
N THR A 18 -9.59 1.23 2.17
CA THR A 18 -10.53 0.14 1.84
C THR A 18 -11.18 -0.38 3.11
N ARG A 19 -12.49 -0.68 3.04
CA ARG A 19 -13.25 -1.30 4.14
C ARG A 19 -13.17 -2.82 4.14
N THR A 20 -12.90 -3.40 2.99
CA THR A 20 -12.84 -4.84 2.78
C THR A 20 -11.68 -5.16 1.86
N HIS A 21 -11.78 -4.71 0.60
CA HIS A 21 -10.83 -5.00 -0.46
C HIS A 21 -11.02 -4.06 -1.64
N ASP A 22 -9.93 -3.70 -2.30
CA ASP A 22 -9.92 -3.11 -3.63
C ASP A 22 -8.66 -3.54 -4.38
N VAL A 23 -8.66 -3.37 -5.70
CA VAL A 23 -7.53 -3.70 -6.59
C VAL A 23 -7.02 -2.45 -7.26
N TRP A 24 -5.73 -2.20 -7.14
CA TRP A 24 -5.03 -1.16 -7.89
C TRP A 24 -4.07 -1.78 -8.91
N GLU A 25 -4.07 -1.25 -10.12
CA GLU A 25 -3.21 -1.72 -11.20
C GLU A 25 -2.44 -0.57 -11.86
N CYS A 26 -1.21 -0.87 -12.28
CA CYS A 26 -0.39 0.04 -13.08
C CYS A 26 0.25 -0.71 -14.26
N THR A 27 0.17 -0.13 -15.46
CA THR A 27 0.87 -0.68 -16.63
C THR A 27 2.35 -0.30 -16.58
N LEU A 28 3.23 -1.30 -16.57
CA LEU A 28 4.69 -1.15 -16.52
C LEU A 28 5.35 -2.13 -17.50
N PRO A 29 6.50 -1.82 -18.10
CA PRO A 29 7.24 -2.80 -18.90
C PRO A 29 7.62 -4.04 -18.09
N ASN A 30 7.75 -5.19 -18.76
CA ASN A 30 8.31 -6.39 -18.14
C ASN A 30 9.74 -6.10 -17.66
N GLY A 31 10.04 -6.49 -16.42
CA GLY A 31 11.31 -6.14 -15.77
C GLY A 31 11.35 -6.61 -14.32
N HIS A 32 12.45 -6.28 -13.65
CA HIS A 32 12.61 -6.48 -12.22
C HIS A 32 12.38 -5.15 -11.51
N TYR A 33 11.59 -5.17 -10.44
CA TYR A 33 11.25 -3.96 -9.70
C TYR A 33 11.36 -4.20 -8.22
N ARG A 34 11.68 -3.13 -7.52
CA ARG A 34 11.53 -2.99 -6.08
C ARG A 34 10.30 -2.13 -5.82
N VAL A 35 9.38 -2.67 -5.04
CA VAL A 35 8.15 -2.00 -4.66
C VAL A 35 8.19 -1.78 -3.17
N THR A 36 8.12 -0.52 -2.77
CA THR A 36 8.03 -0.09 -1.36
C THR A 36 6.69 0.58 -1.16
N LEU A 37 6.00 0.28 -0.07
CA LEU A 37 4.74 0.92 0.28
C LEU A 37 4.67 1.23 1.77
N CYS A 38 3.73 2.10 2.14
CA CYS A 38 3.48 2.49 3.52
C CYS A 38 2.01 2.34 3.88
N ILE A 39 1.74 1.63 4.99
CA ILE A 39 0.40 1.52 5.60
C ILE A 39 0.34 2.21 6.97
N GLY A 40 -0.87 2.51 7.42
CA GLY A 40 -1.15 3.20 8.69
C GLY A 40 -2.01 4.45 8.48
N ASP A 41 -2.46 5.05 9.58
CA ASP A 41 -3.31 6.24 9.55
C ASP A 41 -2.87 7.23 10.63
N ALA A 42 -2.85 8.52 10.28
CA ALA A 42 -2.39 9.57 11.18
C ALA A 42 -3.30 9.78 12.40
N GLY A 43 -4.59 9.50 12.27
CA GLY A 43 -5.61 9.85 13.26
C GLY A 43 -6.25 8.66 13.97
N HIS A 44 -6.12 7.45 13.43
CA HIS A 44 -6.84 6.27 13.91
C HIS A 44 -5.95 5.03 13.92
N GLU A 45 -6.16 4.19 14.94
CA GLU A 45 -5.64 2.83 14.92
C GLU A 45 -6.26 2.04 13.77
N GLN A 46 -5.45 1.21 13.13
CA GLN A 46 -5.89 0.29 12.08
C GLN A 46 -5.47 -1.12 12.47
N LEU A 47 -6.45 -1.99 12.65
CA LEU A 47 -6.24 -3.38 13.03
C LEU A 47 -6.41 -4.29 11.82
N GLY A 48 -5.53 -5.28 11.71
CA GLY A 48 -5.64 -6.37 10.75
C GLY A 48 -5.49 -5.94 9.28
N GLN A 49 -4.63 -4.98 8.98
CA GLN A 49 -4.40 -4.49 7.62
C GLN A 49 -3.73 -5.54 6.72
N ASN A 50 -4.08 -5.56 5.43
CA ASN A 50 -3.59 -6.54 4.46
C ASN A 50 -3.22 -5.86 3.14
N VAL A 51 -2.10 -6.29 2.55
CA VAL A 51 -1.71 -5.89 1.20
C VAL A 51 -1.07 -7.07 0.49
N THR A 52 -1.50 -7.35 -0.73
CA THR A 52 -0.91 -8.36 -1.61
C THR A 52 -0.35 -7.67 -2.84
N LEU A 53 0.86 -8.05 -3.24
CA LEU A 53 1.56 -7.58 -4.43
C LEU A 53 1.80 -8.77 -5.36
N GLU A 54 1.32 -8.71 -6.60
CA GLU A 54 1.48 -9.81 -7.58
C GLU A 54 1.00 -11.17 -7.05
N GLY A 55 -0.11 -11.17 -6.31
CA GLY A 55 -0.64 -12.37 -5.65
C GLY A 55 0.17 -12.88 -4.44
N GLN A 56 1.26 -12.21 -4.07
CA GLN A 56 2.06 -12.52 -2.89
C GLN A 56 1.78 -11.55 -1.74
N PRO A 57 1.55 -12.06 -0.53
CA PRO A 57 1.28 -11.21 0.62
C PRO A 57 2.49 -10.35 1.01
N LEU A 58 2.29 -9.04 1.12
CA LEU A 58 3.29 -8.11 1.62
C LEU A 58 2.98 -7.64 3.06
N CYS A 59 1.69 -7.53 3.40
CA CYS A 59 1.19 -7.36 4.77
C CYS A 59 0.09 -8.41 5.04
N ARG A 60 0.12 -9.03 6.23
CA ARG A 60 -0.92 -9.97 6.69
C ARG A 60 -1.33 -9.68 8.12
N HIS A 61 -2.59 -9.27 8.32
CA HIS A 61 -3.16 -8.94 9.62
C HIS A 61 -2.27 -8.04 10.47
N VAL A 62 -1.85 -6.92 9.89
CA VAL A 62 -0.91 -6.01 10.54
C VAL A 62 -1.65 -4.88 11.24
N ASP A 63 -1.34 -4.68 12.52
CA ASP A 63 -1.88 -3.59 13.32
C ASP A 63 -0.93 -2.38 13.30
N THR A 64 -1.49 -1.17 13.26
CA THR A 64 -0.77 0.09 13.44
C THR A 64 -1.56 1.01 14.36
N GLU A 65 -0.90 1.57 15.37
CA GLU A 65 -1.48 2.61 16.23
C GLU A 65 -1.74 3.91 15.45
N ALA A 66 -2.59 4.79 16.00
CA ALA A 66 -2.82 6.12 15.43
C ALA A 66 -1.51 6.93 15.37
N GLY A 67 -1.19 7.46 14.18
CA GLY A 67 0.06 8.19 13.94
C GLY A 67 1.28 7.29 13.70
N ALA A 68 1.12 5.97 13.77
CA ALA A 68 2.16 5.01 13.42
C ALA A 68 2.02 4.56 11.96
N PHE A 69 3.16 4.44 11.29
CA PHE A 69 3.24 4.05 9.89
C PHE A 69 4.24 2.93 9.71
N LEU A 70 3.94 2.05 8.76
CA LEU A 70 4.72 0.87 8.51
C LEU A 70 5.06 0.74 7.04
N GLU A 71 6.36 0.76 6.77
CA GLU A 71 6.88 0.49 5.44
C GLU A 71 7.10 -1.01 5.21
N ARG A 72 6.78 -1.47 4.01
CA ARG A 72 7.08 -2.80 3.52
C ARG A 72 7.60 -2.72 2.10
N GLN A 73 8.46 -3.68 1.78
CA GLN A 73 9.13 -3.72 0.50
C GLN A 73 9.25 -5.16 0.01
N ALA A 74 9.12 -5.33 -1.30
CA ALA A 74 9.42 -6.58 -1.98
C ALA A 74 10.05 -6.31 -3.36
N ASP A 75 10.94 -7.21 -3.76
CA ASP A 75 11.47 -7.27 -5.12
C ASP A 75 10.62 -8.26 -5.92
N ILE A 76 10.14 -7.85 -7.10
CA ILE A 76 9.26 -8.61 -7.97
C ILE A 76 9.80 -8.66 -9.41
N ARG A 77 9.28 -9.61 -10.20
CA ARG A 77 9.51 -9.69 -11.63
C ARG A 77 8.17 -9.62 -12.36
N LEU A 78 7.99 -8.60 -13.20
CA LEU A 78 6.80 -8.46 -14.03
C LEU A 78 6.97 -9.18 -15.38
N THR A 79 5.94 -9.94 -15.77
CA THR A 79 5.95 -10.73 -17.02
C THR A 79 4.78 -10.43 -17.95
N ASP A 80 3.75 -9.73 -17.48
CA ASP A 80 2.49 -9.44 -18.18
C ASP A 80 2.24 -7.95 -18.43
N LYS A 81 3.27 -7.11 -18.17
CA LYS A 81 3.27 -5.65 -18.27
C LYS A 81 2.33 -4.93 -17.30
N ARG A 82 2.01 -5.55 -16.16
CA ARG A 82 1.08 -4.99 -15.18
C ARG A 82 1.56 -5.27 -13.77
N LEU A 83 1.57 -4.25 -12.92
CA LEU A 83 1.71 -4.42 -11.49
C LEU A 83 0.33 -4.32 -10.85
N THR A 84 -0.01 -5.28 -10.00
CA THR A 84 -1.29 -5.43 -9.32
C THR A 84 -1.07 -5.44 -7.81
N LEU A 85 -1.76 -4.55 -7.12
CA LEU A 85 -1.91 -4.55 -5.67
C LEU A 85 -3.35 -4.89 -5.30
N GLU A 86 -3.51 -5.77 -4.33
CA GLU A 86 -4.76 -5.92 -3.60
C GLU A 86 -4.63 -5.24 -2.24
N ILE A 87 -5.55 -4.34 -1.93
CA ILE A 87 -5.53 -3.50 -0.73
C ILE A 87 -6.69 -3.93 0.17
N GLY A 88 -6.39 -4.60 1.28
CA GLY A 88 -7.34 -5.36 2.08
C GLY A 88 -7.34 -6.84 1.71
N LEU A 89 -8.36 -7.57 2.17
CA LEU A 89 -8.49 -9.02 1.98
C LEU A 89 -9.87 -9.33 1.40
N PRO A 90 -9.99 -10.06 0.28
CA PRO A 90 -11.29 -10.48 -0.24
C PRO A 90 -12.11 -11.23 0.82
N GLY A 91 -13.30 -10.72 1.15
CA GLY A 91 -14.15 -11.28 2.20
C GLY A 91 -13.74 -10.94 3.64
N GLY A 92 -12.70 -10.12 3.83
CA GLY A 92 -12.31 -9.58 5.13
C GLY A 92 -13.20 -8.42 5.58
N ASP A 93 -13.13 -8.09 6.87
CA ASP A 93 -13.89 -7.04 7.55
C ASP A 93 -12.99 -5.95 8.18
N THR A 94 -11.68 -6.03 7.95
CA THR A 94 -10.70 -5.08 8.43
C THR A 94 -10.35 -4.05 7.37
N ASN A 95 -10.05 -2.83 7.84
CA ASN A 95 -9.64 -1.76 6.95
C ASN A 95 -8.18 -1.93 6.52
N THR A 96 -7.79 -1.31 5.42
CA THR A 96 -6.38 -1.06 5.09
C THR A 96 -6.22 0.38 4.63
N CYS A 97 -5.27 1.08 5.26
CA CYS A 97 -4.93 2.46 4.93
C CYS A 97 -3.59 2.48 4.18
N LEU A 98 -3.64 2.68 2.86
CA LEU A 98 -2.44 2.81 2.04
C LEU A 98 -2.12 4.29 1.84
N ASN A 99 -0.89 4.67 2.16
CA ASN A 99 -0.42 6.06 2.12
C ASN A 99 0.27 6.37 0.79
N TRP A 100 1.26 5.57 0.43
CA TRP A 100 1.99 5.72 -0.82
C TRP A 100 2.57 4.38 -1.27
N ILE A 101 2.93 4.34 -2.55
CA ILE A 101 3.70 3.30 -3.20
C ILE A 101 4.85 3.96 -3.98
N LEU A 102 6.04 3.37 -3.87
CA LEU A 102 7.23 3.70 -4.63
C LEU A 102 7.62 2.46 -5.44
N ILE A 103 7.88 2.66 -6.72
CA ILE A 103 8.25 1.59 -7.67
C ILE A 103 9.57 1.99 -8.31
N GLU A 104 10.58 1.15 -8.16
CA GLU A 104 11.93 1.38 -8.66
C GLU A 104 12.33 0.21 -9.57
N GLU A 105 12.78 0.50 -10.78
CA GLU A 105 13.35 -0.52 -11.67
C GLU A 105 14.71 -0.99 -11.11
N LEU A 106 14.92 -2.30 -11.09
CA LEU A 106 16.17 -2.91 -10.65
C LEU A 106 17.06 -3.24 -11.87
N PRO A 107 18.40 -3.17 -11.72
CA PRO A 107 19.35 -3.53 -12.78
C PRO A 107 19.25 -4.98 -13.26
#